data_AF-A0A7Y3C3L5-F1
#
_entry.id   AF-A0A7Y3C3L5-F1
#
_cell.length_a   1.000
_cell.length_b   1.000
_cell.length_c   1.000
_cell.angle_alpha   90.00
_cell.angle_beta   90.00
_cell.angle_gamma   90.00
#
_symmetry.space_group_name_H-M   'P 1'
#
loop_
_entity.id
_entity.type
_entity.pdbx_description
1 polymer ?
#
loop_
_entity_poly.entity_id
_entity_poly.type
_entity_poly.pdbx_seq_one_letter_code
_entity_poly.pdbx_strand_id
1 'polypeptide(L)' 'MQIPPKTKPRIFLIDAYALIYRSYYAFISRPLTNSAGENTSAPFGFTRFLLDIRRDFEP' A
#
# COMPACT_ATOMS: atom_id res chain seq x y z
N MET A 1 -7.48 15.53 4.94
CA MET A 1 -8.16 15.64 3.63
C MET A 1 -9.66 15.58 3.88
N GLN A 2 -10.46 16.51 3.36
CA GLN A 2 -11.91 16.33 3.37
C GLN A 2 -12.27 15.29 2.32
N ILE A 3 -12.84 14.17 2.76
CA ILE A 3 -13.28 13.10 1.87
C ILE A 3 -14.72 13.41 1.49
N PRO A 4 -15.05 13.57 0.19
CA PRO A 4 -16.42 13.85 -0.22
C PRO A 4 -17.32 12.65 0.13
N PRO A 5 -18.60 12.91 0.47
CA PRO A 5 -19.55 11.84 0.76
C PRO A 5 -19.70 10.90 -0.43
N LYS A 6 -19.90 9.60 -0.17
CA LYS A 6 -20.00 8.54 -1.20
C LYS A 6 -21.37 8.58 -1.91
N THR A 7 -21.67 9.67 -2.59
CA THR A 7 -22.94 9.86 -3.34
C THR A 7 -22.82 9.42 -4.80
N LYS A 8 -21.60 9.17 -5.28
CA LYS A 8 -21.26 8.74 -6.64
C LYS A 8 -20.08 7.75 -6.58
N PRO A 9 -19.86 6.92 -7.62
CA PRO A 9 -18.66 6.08 -7.71
C PRO A 9 -17.39 6.92 -7.55
N ARG A 10 -16.38 6.38 -6.84
CA ARG A 10 -15.10 7.05 -6.59
C ARG A 10 -13.97 6.29 -7.25
N ILE A 11 -13.02 7.03 -7.79
CA ILE A 11 -11.80 6.50 -8.40
C ILE A 11 -10.60 6.95 -7.57
N PHE A 12 -9.75 6.00 -7.22
CA PHE A 12 -8.49 6.25 -6.54
C PHE A 12 -7.35 6.07 -7.54
N LEU A 13 -6.55 7.12 -7.73
CA LEU A 13 -5.33 7.06 -8.54
C LEU A 13 -4.15 6.88 -7.60
N ILE A 14 -3.31 5.90 -7.89
CA ILE A 14 -2.24 5.46 -7.01
C ILE A 14 -0.91 5.51 -7.78
N ASP A 15 0.07 6.24 -7.25
CA ASP A 15 1.45 6.16 -7.73
C ASP A 15 2.14 4.92 -7.14
N ALA A 16 2.12 3.83 -7.92
CA ALA A 16 2.67 2.55 -7.48
C ALA A 16 4.19 2.61 -7.23
N TYR A 17 4.95 3.36 -8.03
CA TYR A 17 6.40 3.36 -7.94
C TYR A 17 6.88 4.06 -6.67
N ALA A 18 6.29 5.21 -6.35
CA ALA A 18 6.55 5.90 -5.09
C ALA A 18 6.16 5.05 -3.86
N LEU A 19 5.06 4.30 -3.94
CA LEU A 19 4.64 3.38 -2.88
C LEU A 19 5.62 2.22 -2.69
N ILE A 20 6.06 1.59 -3.77
CA ILE A 20 7.03 0.48 -3.74
C ILE A 20 8.34 0.96 -3.13
N TYR A 21 8.87 2.10 -3.60
CA TYR A 21 10.09 2.68 -3.07
C TYR A 21 9.96 2.92 -1.55
N ARG A 22 8.93 3.64 -1.11
CA ARG A 22 8.73 3.91 0.32
C ARG A 22 8.58 2.62 1.14
N SER A 23 7.82 1.65 0.62
CA SER A 23 7.60 0.37 1.31
C SER A 23 8.90 -0.40 1.45
N TYR A 24 9.75 -0.44 0.42
CA TYR A 24 11.05 -1.09 0.49
C TYR A 24 11.97 -0.44 1.55
N TYR A 25 12.10 0.89 1.51
CA TYR A 25 12.99 1.61 2.43
C TYR A 25 12.48 1.65 3.87
N ALA A 26 11.16 1.56 4.10
CA ALA A 26 10.60 1.45 5.44
C ALA A 26 11.07 0.20 6.20
N PHE A 27 11.44 -0.85 5.48
CA PHE A 27 11.94 -2.11 6.05
C PHE A 27 13.43 -2.35 5.77
N ILE A 28 14.19 -1.34 5.35
CA ILE A 28 15.59 -1.56 4.92
C ILE A 28 16.49 -2.10 6.04
N SER A 29 16.20 -1.74 7.29
CA SER A 29 16.95 -2.24 8.47
C SER A 29 16.49 -3.62 8.95
N ARG A 30 15.28 -4.06 8.55
CA ARG A 30 14.66 -5.34 8.94
C ARG A 30 13.76 -5.82 7.80
N PRO A 31 14.33 -6.33 6.70
CA PRO A 31 13.55 -6.74 5.54
C PRO A 31 12.65 -7.93 5.90
N LEU A 32 11.44 -7.91 5.37
CA LEU A 32 10.56 -9.08 5.39
C LEU A 32 11.04 -10.06 4.33
N THR A 33 11.13 -11.34 4.69
CA THR A 33 11.52 -12.41 3.77
C THR A 33 10.52 -13.56 3.79
N ASN A 34 10.42 -14.27 2.67
CA ASN A 34 9.68 -15.53 2.61
C ASN A 34 10.58 -16.73 2.98
N SER A 35 10.03 -17.95 2.92
CA SER A 35 10.77 -19.18 3.21
C SER A 35 11.94 -19.47 2.25
N ALA A 36 11.96 -18.85 1.06
CA ALA A 36 13.07 -18.91 0.12
C ALA A 36 14.14 -17.82 0.37
N GLY A 37 13.94 -16.95 1.37
CA GLY A 37 14.84 -15.85 1.68
C GLY A 37 14.69 -14.61 0.79
N GLU A 38 13.66 -14.56 -0.05
CA GLU A 38 13.42 -13.44 -0.97
C GLU A 38 12.79 -12.26 -0.22
N ASN A 39 13.22 -11.03 -0.53
CA ASN A 39 12.68 -9.83 0.11
C ASN A 39 11.25 -9.54 -0.36
N THR A 40 10.30 -9.50 0.57
CA THR A 40 8.87 -9.27 0.34
C THR A 40 8.37 -7.96 0.96
N SER A 41 9.27 -7.10 1.41
CA SER A 41 8.95 -5.84 2.09
C SER A 41 8.10 -4.90 1.23
N ALA A 42 8.48 -4.75 -0.04
CA ALA A 42 7.76 -3.91 -1.00
C ALA A 42 6.33 -4.41 -1.28
N PRO A 43 6.11 -5.66 -1.71
CA PRO A 43 4.75 -6.15 -1.94
C PRO A 43 3.90 -6.20 -0.67
N PHE A 44 4.51 -6.45 0.51
CA PHE A 44 3.81 -6.37 1.79
C PHE A 44 3.28 -4.95 2.06
N GLY A 45 4.15 -3.93 2.01
CA GLY A 45 3.76 -2.54 2.27
C GLY A 45 2.74 -2.00 1.26
N PHE A 46 2.91 -2.35 -0.02
CA PHE A 46 1.96 -2.00 -1.06
C PHE A 46 0.57 -2.61 -0.82
N THR A 47 0.52 -3.91 -0.51
CA THR A 47 -0.75 -4.61 -0.25
C THR A 47 -1.45 -4.08 1.01
N ARG A 48 -0.68 -3.81 2.07
CA ARG A 48 -1.17 -3.17 3.30
C ARG A 48 -1.87 -1.84 2.98
N PHE A 49 -1.24 -0.99 2.19
CA PHE A 49 -1.82 0.28 1.75
C PHE A 49 -3.15 0.10 0.99
N LEU A 50 -3.23 -0.87 0.08
CA LEU A 50 -4.48 -1.14 -0.65
C LEU A 50 -5.60 -1.63 0.29
N LEU A 51 -5.28 -2.49 1.26
CA LEU A 51 -6.25 -2.95 2.25
C LEU A 51 -6.75 -1.81 3.13
N ASP A 52 -5.87 -0.88 3.51
CA ASP A 52 -6.24 0.31 4.26
C ASP A 52 -7.18 1.21 3.42
N ILE A 53 -6.89 1.44 2.13
CA ILE A 53 -7.82 2.17 1.24
C ILE A 53 -9.17 1.46 1.16
N ARG A 54 -9.18 0.15 0.99
CA ARG A 54 -10.42 -0.62 0.85
C ARG A 54 -11.29 -0.57 2.10
N ARG A 55 -10.67 -0.59 3.28
CA ARG A 55 -11.32 -0.53 4.60
C ARG A 55 -11.84 0.88 4.90
N ASP A 56 -11.00 1.89 4.69
CA ASP A 56 -11.28 3.24 5.18
C ASP A 56 -12.18 4.03 4.22
N PHE A 57 -12.16 3.68 2.92
CA PHE A 57 -12.91 4.41 1.91
C PHE A 57 -13.99 3.60 1.22
N GLU A 58 -14.03 2.27 1.39
CA GLU A 58 -14.97 1.39 0.68
C GLU A 58 -15.23 1.86 -0.76
N PRO A 59 -14.19 1.94 -1.62
CA PRO A 59 -14.32 2.41 -2.99
C PRO A 59 -15.45 1.70 -3.75
#